data_AF-A0A7V9Q851-F1
#
_entry.id   AF-A0A7V9Q851-F1
#
_cell.length_a   1.000
_cell.length_b   1.000
_cell.length_c   1.000
_cell.angle_alpha   90.00
_cell.angle_beta   90.00
_cell.angle_gamma   90.00
#
_symmetry.space_group_name_H-M   'P 1'
#
loop_
_entity.id
_entity.type
_entity.pdbx_description
1 polymer ?
#
loop_
_entity_poly.entity_id
_entity_poly.type
_entity_poly.pdbx_seq_one_letter_code
_entity_poly.pdbx_strand_id
1 'polypeptide(L)'
;KRAARAKSEFGPVVQSYLGYLRAQQEVVDDRVSRHEVSPDYYRRNSNRIGALRQMAVQTARETRNDYLPELEAVALDELRTLFDEPPDVEALRVSETLNYTFRFLGAVRSGKEKFYLFARLDPFEQAELRKKAASRAPSGGRSTSVSVPAAAGVPVSRPRRTSAPEN
;
A
#
# COMPACT_ATOMS: atom_id res chain seq x y z
N LYS A 1 19.52 12.95 -38.44
CA LYS A 1 19.08 14.13 -37.64
C LYS A 1 18.46 13.61 -36.34
N ARG A 2 19.17 13.67 -35.22
CA ARG A 2 18.65 13.25 -33.90
C ARG A 2 17.66 14.32 -33.44
N ALA A 3 16.37 13.99 -33.40
CA ALA A 3 15.37 14.83 -32.76
C ALA A 3 15.82 15.07 -31.32
N ALA A 4 15.96 16.34 -30.95
CA ALA A 4 16.23 16.74 -29.58
C ALA A 4 15.17 16.07 -28.70
N ARG A 5 15.59 15.12 -27.86
CA ARG A 5 14.77 14.56 -26.80
C ARG A 5 14.36 15.77 -25.97
N ALA A 6 13.11 16.22 -26.14
CA ALA A 6 12.55 17.25 -25.29
C ALA A 6 12.89 16.83 -23.86
N LYS A 7 13.63 17.66 -23.13
CA LYS A 7 13.98 17.40 -21.74
C LYS A 7 12.65 17.34 -21.00
N SER A 8 12.13 16.14 -20.88
CA SER A 8 10.89 15.90 -20.16
C SER A 8 11.11 16.32 -18.72
N GLU A 9 10.13 17.02 -18.16
CA GLU A 9 10.16 17.63 -16.83
C GLU A 9 10.48 16.59 -15.73
N PHE A 10 10.08 15.34 -15.97
CA PHE A 10 10.18 14.25 -15.02
C PHE A 10 11.22 13.22 -15.45
N GLY A 11 11.71 12.40 -14.51
CA GLY A 11 12.61 11.30 -14.83
C GLY A 11 11.89 10.09 -15.48
N PRO A 12 12.66 9.05 -15.86
CA PRO A 12 12.12 7.86 -16.52
C PRO A 12 10.99 7.15 -15.77
N VAL A 13 11.03 7.06 -14.44
CA VAL A 13 10.02 6.33 -13.65
C VAL A 13 8.69 7.05 -13.72
N VAL A 14 8.68 8.35 -13.41
CA VAL A 14 7.47 9.17 -13.45
C VAL A 14 6.93 9.25 -14.88
N GLN A 15 7.78 9.39 -15.89
CA GLN A 15 7.36 9.36 -17.30
C GLN A 15 6.67 8.06 -17.68
N SER A 16 7.23 6.92 -17.27
CA SER A 16 6.68 5.61 -17.57
C SER A 16 5.29 5.45 -16.96
N TYR A 17 5.13 5.91 -15.72
CA TYR A 17 3.83 5.91 -15.04
C TYR A 17 2.80 6.81 -15.75
N LEU A 18 3.19 8.04 -16.12
CA LEU A 18 2.30 8.94 -16.87
C LEU A 18 1.94 8.39 -18.25
N GLY A 19 2.88 7.69 -18.91
CA GLY A 19 2.64 6.97 -20.15
C GLY A 19 1.66 5.81 -19.97
N TYR A 20 1.81 5.03 -18.90
CA TYR A 20 0.85 3.98 -18.52
C TYR A 20 -0.56 4.56 -18.31
N LEU A 21 -0.70 5.64 -17.55
CA LEU A 21 -2.00 6.29 -17.32
C LEU A 21 -2.62 6.82 -18.61
N ARG A 22 -1.81 7.28 -19.57
CA ARG A 22 -2.30 7.66 -20.89
C ARG A 22 -2.85 6.44 -21.65
N ALA A 23 -2.11 5.34 -21.69
CA ALA A 23 -2.57 4.11 -22.32
C ALA A 23 -3.87 3.58 -21.66
N GLN A 24 -3.99 3.67 -20.34
CA GLN A 24 -5.23 3.33 -19.64
C GLN A 24 -6.42 4.21 -20.08
N GLN A 25 -6.20 5.51 -20.28
CA GLN A 25 -7.25 6.39 -20.79
C GLN A 25 -7.68 5.97 -22.19
N GLU A 26 -6.73 5.65 -23.07
CA GLU A 26 -7.01 5.20 -24.44
C GLU A 26 -7.84 3.89 -24.45
N VAL A 27 -7.58 2.96 -23.52
CA VAL A 27 -8.40 1.74 -23.35
C VAL A 27 -9.82 2.08 -22.90
N VAL A 28 -9.98 3.00 -21.95
CA VAL A 28 -11.30 3.42 -21.46
C VAL A 28 -12.09 4.13 -22.56
N ASP A 29 -11.42 4.98 -23.36
CA ASP A 29 -11.99 5.66 -24.53
C ASP A 29 -12.42 4.66 -25.62
N ASP A 30 -11.60 3.65 -25.93
CA ASP A 30 -11.93 2.60 -26.92
C ASP A 30 -13.15 1.78 -26.47
N ARG A 31 -13.18 1.32 -25.23
CA ARG A 31 -14.29 0.50 -24.70
C ARG A 31 -15.63 1.24 -24.69
N VAL A 32 -15.64 2.54 -24.36
CA VAL A 32 -16.89 3.32 -24.43
C VAL A 32 -17.32 3.54 -25.88
N SER A 33 -16.39 3.74 -26.81
CA SER A 33 -16.72 3.89 -28.24
C SER A 33 -17.34 2.63 -28.84
N ARG A 34 -16.94 1.47 -28.33
CA ARG A 34 -17.49 0.15 -28.67
C ARG A 34 -18.76 -0.20 -27.89
N HIS A 35 -19.23 0.68 -27.01
CA HIS A 35 -20.39 0.46 -26.14
C HIS A 35 -20.24 -0.76 -25.23
N GLU A 36 -19.01 -1.17 -24.90
CA GLU A 36 -18.71 -2.30 -24.01
C GLU A 36 -18.84 -1.95 -22.52
N VAL A 37 -18.87 -0.65 -22.22
CA VAL A 37 -18.97 -0.11 -20.87
C VAL A 37 -20.00 1.00 -20.82
N SER A 38 -20.59 1.20 -19.64
CA SER A 38 -21.55 2.28 -19.43
C SER A 38 -20.87 3.67 -19.44
N PRO A 39 -21.61 4.73 -19.77
CA PRO A 39 -21.11 6.10 -19.62
C PRO A 39 -20.67 6.44 -18.19
N ASP A 40 -21.30 5.84 -17.19
CA ASP A 40 -20.96 6.07 -15.77
C ASP A 40 -19.61 5.42 -15.44
N TYR A 41 -19.37 4.20 -15.92
CA TYR A 41 -18.07 3.55 -15.84
C TYR A 41 -16.99 4.39 -16.52
N TYR A 42 -17.26 4.90 -17.73
CA TYR A 42 -16.33 5.75 -18.46
C TYR A 42 -15.94 7.00 -17.66
N ARG A 43 -16.94 7.75 -17.16
CA ARG A 43 -16.69 8.97 -16.39
C ARG A 43 -15.88 8.68 -15.13
N ARG A 44 -16.26 7.66 -14.35
CA ARG A 44 -15.56 7.30 -13.12
C ARG A 44 -14.10 6.91 -13.37
N ASN A 45 -13.85 6.04 -14.35
CA ASN A 45 -12.48 5.60 -14.65
C ASN A 45 -11.63 6.73 -15.25
N SER A 46 -12.19 7.56 -16.13
CA SER A 46 -11.48 8.74 -16.65
C SER A 46 -11.14 9.73 -15.55
N ASN A 47 -12.09 9.98 -14.63
CA ASN A 47 -11.86 10.85 -13.49
C ASN A 47 -10.78 10.28 -12.55
N ARG A 48 -10.80 8.96 -12.29
CA ARG A 48 -9.78 8.25 -11.50
C ARG A 48 -8.39 8.39 -12.13
N ILE A 49 -8.26 8.13 -13.43
CA ILE A 49 -7.00 8.29 -14.17
C ILE A 49 -6.50 9.74 -14.08
N GLY A 50 -7.40 10.71 -14.19
CA GLY A 50 -7.10 12.12 -13.98
C GLY A 50 -6.57 12.43 -12.57
N ALA A 51 -7.20 11.88 -11.53
CA ALA A 51 -6.78 12.06 -10.15
C ALA A 51 -5.38 11.45 -9.89
N LEU A 52 -5.13 10.24 -10.39
CA LEU A 52 -3.81 9.59 -10.31
C LEU A 52 -2.73 10.42 -11.00
N ARG A 53 -3.02 10.93 -12.20
CA ARG A 53 -2.09 11.79 -12.95
C ARG A 53 -1.74 13.06 -12.17
N GLN A 54 -2.74 13.72 -11.59
CA GLN A 54 -2.54 14.93 -10.79
C GLN A 54 -1.63 14.65 -9.59
N MET A 55 -1.89 13.59 -8.84
CA MET A 55 -1.09 13.22 -7.68
C MET A 55 0.33 12.79 -8.05
N ALA A 56 0.50 12.06 -9.14
CA ALA A 56 1.83 11.69 -9.63
C ALA A 56 2.68 12.93 -9.97
N VAL A 57 2.10 13.89 -10.70
CA VAL A 57 2.76 15.15 -11.03
C VAL A 57 3.07 15.96 -9.77
N GLN A 58 2.12 16.05 -8.85
CA GLN A 58 2.30 16.75 -7.58
C GLN A 58 3.45 16.13 -6.77
N THR A 59 3.44 14.81 -6.59
CA THR A 59 4.46 14.08 -5.82
C THR A 59 5.85 14.25 -6.45
N ALA A 60 5.96 14.14 -7.77
CA ALA A 60 7.23 14.32 -8.48
C ALA A 60 7.77 15.74 -8.33
N ARG A 61 6.90 16.76 -8.35
CA ARG A 61 7.29 18.16 -8.15
C ARG A 61 7.70 18.48 -6.72
N GLU A 62 6.98 17.95 -5.75
CA GLU A 62 7.25 18.17 -4.32
C GLU A 62 8.55 17.50 -3.88
N THR A 63 8.76 16.25 -4.28
CA THR A 63 9.96 15.47 -3.89
C THR A 63 11.19 15.80 -4.72
N ARG A 64 11.01 16.35 -5.93
CA ARG A 64 12.06 16.53 -6.95
C ARG A 64 12.87 15.27 -7.20
N ASN A 65 12.25 14.11 -7.00
CA ASN A 65 12.87 12.81 -7.17
C ASN A 65 12.12 12.02 -8.26
N ASP A 66 12.83 11.17 -8.98
CA ASP A 66 12.23 10.22 -9.93
C ASP A 66 11.77 8.95 -9.20
N TYR A 67 11.10 9.14 -8.08
CA TYR A 67 10.48 8.08 -7.31
C TYR A 67 9.00 8.37 -7.20
N LEU A 68 8.19 7.39 -7.56
CA LEU A 68 6.75 7.44 -7.41
C LEU A 68 6.28 6.14 -6.76
N PRO A 69 5.61 6.21 -5.60
CA PRO A 69 5.06 5.00 -4.99
C PRO A 69 3.94 4.44 -5.86
N GLU A 70 3.53 3.20 -5.60
CA GLU A 70 2.33 2.65 -6.22
C GLU A 70 1.11 3.44 -5.74
N LEU A 71 0.46 4.17 -6.66
CA LEU A 71 -0.68 5.03 -6.35
C LEU A 71 -2.00 4.29 -6.59
N GLU A 72 -2.88 4.35 -5.60
CA GLU A 72 -4.25 3.87 -5.66
C GLU A 72 -5.21 5.05 -5.49
N ALA A 73 -6.25 5.11 -6.32
CA ALA A 73 -7.28 6.13 -6.25
C ALA A 73 -8.67 5.48 -6.22
N VAL A 74 -9.39 5.68 -5.12
CA VAL A 74 -10.71 5.07 -4.90
C VAL A 74 -11.75 6.12 -4.55
N ALA A 75 -12.97 5.91 -5.04
CA ALA A 75 -14.12 6.66 -4.54
C ALA A 75 -14.52 6.17 -3.13
N LEU A 76 -15.39 6.91 -2.45
CA LEU A 76 -15.83 6.58 -1.10
C LEU A 76 -16.46 5.18 -1.01
N ASP A 77 -17.30 4.85 -1.98
CA ASP A 77 -17.99 3.55 -2.12
C ASP A 77 -17.03 2.40 -2.45
N GLU A 78 -15.81 2.70 -2.86
CA GLU A 78 -14.80 1.73 -3.28
C GLU A 78 -13.72 1.51 -2.22
N LEU A 79 -13.75 2.18 -1.06
CA LEU A 79 -12.75 1.97 -0.02
C LEU A 79 -12.63 0.51 0.44
N ARG A 80 -13.75 -0.23 0.36
CA ARG A 80 -13.80 -1.66 0.69
C ARG A 80 -12.98 -2.55 -0.25
N THR A 81 -12.50 -2.03 -1.38
CA THR A 81 -11.58 -2.77 -2.26
C THR A 81 -10.15 -2.77 -1.72
N LEU A 82 -9.80 -1.76 -0.91
CA LEU A 82 -8.46 -1.60 -0.34
C LEU A 82 -8.40 -2.02 1.13
N PHE A 83 -9.51 -1.90 1.85
CA PHE A 83 -9.58 -2.13 3.28
C PHE A 83 -10.76 -3.04 3.62
N ASP A 84 -10.51 -4.10 4.39
CA ASP A 84 -11.58 -4.94 4.92
C ASP A 84 -12.53 -4.12 5.81
N GLU A 85 -11.95 -3.27 6.65
CA GLU A 85 -12.66 -2.27 7.45
C GLU A 85 -12.26 -0.86 6.95
N PRO A 86 -13.13 -0.14 6.23
CA PRO A 86 -12.79 1.13 5.62
C PRO A 86 -12.58 2.21 6.70
N PRO A 87 -11.48 2.98 6.64
CA PRO A 87 -11.23 4.05 7.59
C PRO A 87 -12.19 5.23 7.39
N ASP A 88 -12.37 6.05 8.43
CA ASP A 88 -13.05 7.34 8.29
C ASP A 88 -12.15 8.32 7.54
N VAL A 89 -12.40 8.45 6.23
CA VAL A 89 -11.61 9.28 5.32
C VAL A 89 -11.70 10.78 5.58
N GLU A 90 -12.68 11.25 6.36
CA GLU A 90 -12.74 12.67 6.75
C GLU A 90 -11.81 12.98 7.93
N ALA A 91 -11.51 11.99 8.76
CA ALA A 91 -10.58 12.11 9.88
C ALA A 91 -9.11 11.88 9.47
N LEU A 92 -8.85 11.29 8.30
CA LEU A 92 -7.50 10.96 7.85
C LEU A 92 -6.63 12.18 7.57
N ARG A 93 -5.39 12.12 8.05
CA ARG A 93 -4.38 13.15 7.78
C ARG A 93 -3.49 12.75 6.62
N VAL A 94 -3.07 13.74 5.83
CA VAL A 94 -2.07 13.52 4.77
C VAL A 94 -0.80 12.91 5.40
N SER A 95 -0.24 11.90 4.75
CA SER A 95 0.87 11.07 5.20
C SER A 95 0.57 10.08 6.35
N GLU A 96 -0.69 9.98 6.78
CA GLU A 96 -1.10 8.96 7.75
C GLU A 96 -0.98 7.56 7.14
N THR A 97 -0.46 6.61 7.93
CA THR A 97 -0.25 5.23 7.48
C THR A 97 -1.33 4.32 8.05
N LEU A 98 -1.99 3.57 7.17
CA LEU A 98 -3.09 2.66 7.42
C LEU A 98 -2.62 1.21 7.26
N ASN A 99 -2.86 0.41 8.30
CA ASN A 99 -2.56 -1.02 8.35
C ASN A 99 -1.12 -1.40 7.97
N TYR A 100 -0.17 -0.47 8.12
CA TYR A 100 1.23 -0.62 7.65
C TYR A 100 1.37 -0.91 6.15
N THR A 101 0.31 -0.70 5.35
CA THR A 101 0.28 -1.06 3.92
C THR A 101 0.06 0.16 3.04
N PHE A 102 -0.80 1.08 3.46
CA PHE A 102 -1.14 2.26 2.66
C PHE A 102 -0.81 3.53 3.41
N ARG A 103 -0.35 4.55 2.70
CA ARG A 103 -0.17 5.90 3.20
C ARG A 103 -1.18 6.81 2.50
N PHE A 104 -1.99 7.54 3.26
CA PHE A 104 -2.96 8.47 2.70
C PHE A 104 -2.25 9.70 2.13
N LEU A 105 -2.51 10.03 0.87
CA LEU A 105 -1.91 11.18 0.17
C LEU A 105 -2.84 12.39 0.11
N GLY A 106 -4.13 12.20 0.41
CA GLY A 106 -5.14 13.25 0.38
C GLY A 106 -6.29 12.90 -0.56
N ALA A 107 -7.17 13.89 -0.77
CA ALA A 107 -8.30 13.75 -1.66
C ALA A 107 -8.19 14.70 -2.84
N VAL A 108 -8.47 14.18 -4.04
CA VAL A 108 -8.46 14.95 -5.29
C VAL A 108 -9.87 14.95 -5.87
N ARG A 109 -10.36 16.13 -6.25
CA ARG A 109 -11.59 16.25 -7.04
C ARG A 109 -11.26 16.20 -8.51
N SER A 110 -11.94 15.30 -9.24
CA SER A 110 -11.81 15.15 -10.68
C SER A 110 -13.21 15.10 -11.28
N GLY A 111 -13.55 16.14 -12.04
CA GLY A 111 -14.93 16.37 -12.48
C GLY A 111 -15.88 16.60 -11.28
N LYS A 112 -16.89 15.74 -11.16
CA LYS A 112 -17.89 15.79 -10.07
C LYS A 112 -17.62 14.81 -8.94
N GLU A 113 -16.58 13.97 -9.06
CA GLU A 113 -16.25 12.93 -8.10
C GLU A 113 -15.04 13.32 -7.24
N LYS A 114 -15.02 12.81 -6.00
CA LYS A 114 -13.90 12.96 -5.07
C LYS A 114 -13.24 11.60 -4.93
N PHE A 115 -11.95 11.53 -5.21
CA PHE A 115 -11.13 10.34 -5.03
C PHE A 115 -10.23 10.52 -3.81
N TYR A 116 -10.08 9.44 -3.05
CA TYR A 116 -9.13 9.30 -1.94
C TYR A 116 -7.92 8.55 -2.45
N LEU A 117 -6.74 9.17 -2.29
CA LEU A 117 -5.52 8.71 -2.90
C LEU A 117 -4.60 8.12 -1.84
N PHE A 118 -4.03 6.97 -2.16
CA PHE A 118 -3.16 6.22 -1.28
C PHE A 118 -1.88 5.84 -2.01
N ALA A 119 -0.76 5.84 -1.30
CA ALA A 119 0.48 5.21 -1.73
C ALA A 119 0.58 3.84 -1.05
N ARG A 120 0.84 2.78 -1.80
CA ARG A 120 1.22 1.50 -1.21
C ARG A 120 2.66 1.59 -0.73
N LEU A 121 2.89 1.15 0.50
CA LEU A 121 4.21 1.12 1.13
C LEU A 121 5.03 -0.06 0.59
N ASP A 122 6.27 0.20 0.22
CA ASP A 122 7.19 -0.84 -0.21
C ASP A 122 7.54 -1.79 0.94
N PRO A 123 7.87 -3.08 0.68
CA PRO A 123 8.14 -4.07 1.74
C PRO A 123 9.16 -3.62 2.79
N PHE A 124 10.15 -2.84 2.39
CA PHE A 124 11.14 -2.26 3.29
C PHE A 124 10.53 -1.21 4.24
N GLU A 125 9.68 -0.31 3.73
CA GLU A 125 8.98 0.67 4.57
C GLU A 125 8.03 -0.03 5.55
N GLN A 126 7.33 -1.08 5.10
CA GLN A 126 6.46 -1.88 5.97
C GLN A 126 7.25 -2.54 7.10
N ALA A 127 8.41 -3.15 6.78
CA ALA A 127 9.27 -3.80 7.77
C ALA A 127 9.81 -2.80 8.80
N GLU A 128 10.24 -1.61 8.37
CA GLU A 128 10.72 -0.57 9.27
C GLU A 128 9.62 -0.04 10.19
N LEU A 129 8.39 0.15 9.69
CA LEU A 129 7.26 0.56 10.53
C LEU A 129 6.87 -0.53 11.54
N ARG A 130 6.88 -1.80 11.14
CA ARG A 130 6.63 -2.93 12.05
C ARG A 130 7.70 -3.04 13.15
N LYS A 131 8.98 -2.87 12.81
CA LYS A 131 10.08 -2.83 13.78
C LYS A 131 9.93 -1.66 14.77
N LYS A 132 9.58 -0.47 14.26
CA LYS A 132 9.32 0.71 15.10
C LYS A 132 8.12 0.50 16.04
N ALA A 133 7.07 -0.15 15.57
CA ALA A 133 5.93 -0.52 16.43
C ALA A 133 6.32 -1.52 17.51
N ALA A 134 7.08 -2.56 17.15
CA ALA A 134 7.56 -3.58 18.10
C ALA A 134 8.52 -3.03 19.17
N SER A 135 9.36 -2.06 18.80
CA SER A 135 10.29 -1.39 19.73
C SER A 135 9.63 -0.31 20.60
N ARG A 136 8.44 0.16 20.23
CA ARG A 136 7.67 1.18 20.95
C ARG A 136 6.56 0.58 21.83
N ALA A 137 6.29 -0.72 21.72
CA ALA A 137 5.51 -1.42 22.73
C ALA A 137 6.25 -1.31 24.07
N PRO A 138 5.65 -0.72 25.13
CA PRO A 138 6.29 -0.69 26.42
C PRO A 138 6.47 -2.15 26.85
N SER A 139 7.70 -2.47 27.23
CA SER A 139 7.99 -3.58 28.12
C SER A 139 7.18 -3.36 29.40
N GLY A 140 5.92 -3.79 29.38
CA GLY A 140 5.13 -3.99 30.58
C GLY A 140 5.86 -5.04 31.39
N GLY A 141 6.66 -4.56 32.35
CA GLY A 141 7.35 -5.39 33.29
C GLY A 141 6.36 -6.33 33.97
N ARG A 142 6.53 -7.62 33.72
CA ARG A 142 6.08 -8.65 34.65
C ARG A 142 7.21 -9.65 34.81
N SER A 143 8.24 -9.21 35.54
CA SER A 143 9.06 -10.11 36.33
C SER A 143 8.16 -10.77 37.36
N THR A 144 7.57 -11.91 37.03
CA THR A 144 7.15 -12.87 38.06
C THR A 144 8.33 -13.77 38.34
N SER A 145 9.02 -13.41 39.41
CA SER A 145 9.95 -14.23 40.16
C SER A 145 9.44 -15.65 40.32
N VAL A 146 10.33 -16.58 40.04
CA VAL A 146 10.30 -17.98 40.46
C VAL A 146 10.09 -18.06 41.97
N SER A 147 9.08 -18.83 42.39
CA SER A 147 9.04 -19.42 43.74
C SER A 147 8.70 -20.89 43.61
N VAL A 148 9.75 -21.70 43.80
CA VAL A 148 9.73 -23.16 43.99
C VAL A 148 9.21 -23.47 45.39
N PRO A 149 8.44 -24.55 45.58
CA PRO A 149 8.56 -25.34 46.79
C PRO A 149 9.09 -26.74 46.47
N ALA A 150 10.13 -27.11 47.22
CA ALA A 150 10.80 -28.40 47.19
C ALA A 150 10.14 -29.37 48.18
N ALA A 151 10.05 -30.65 47.77
CA ALA A 151 10.04 -31.91 48.55
C ALA A 151 9.07 -32.91 47.87
N ALA A 152 9.31 -34.21 47.70
CA ALA A 152 10.44 -35.12 47.88
C ALA A 152 9.98 -36.45 47.22
N GLY A 153 10.84 -37.20 46.54
CA GLY A 153 10.46 -38.55 46.08
C GLY A 153 11.27 -39.18 44.95
N VAL A 154 12.49 -39.63 45.28
CA VAL A 154 13.24 -40.85 44.86
C VAL A 154 13.26 -41.32 43.38
N PRO A 155 14.44 -41.67 42.81
CA PRO A 155 14.62 -41.97 41.38
C PRO A 155 14.46 -43.46 41.02
N VAL A 156 14.02 -43.76 39.80
CA VAL A 156 14.14 -45.10 39.19
C VAL A 156 14.77 -45.00 37.79
N SER A 157 15.79 -45.84 37.61
CA SER A 157 16.68 -45.96 36.45
C SER A 157 16.04 -46.59 35.20
N ARG A 158 16.46 -46.07 34.03
CA ARG A 158 16.72 -46.66 32.68
C ARG A 158 16.23 -48.09 32.35
N PRO A 159 15.87 -48.40 31.07
CA PRO A 159 16.87 -48.38 29.97
C PRO A 159 16.41 -47.93 28.56
N ARG A 160 17.42 -47.64 27.73
CA ARG A 160 17.39 -47.40 26.27
C ARG A 160 16.85 -48.61 25.50
N ARG A 161 16.12 -48.35 24.41
CA ARG A 161 16.17 -49.19 23.19
C ARG A 161 16.27 -48.32 21.94
N THR A 162 17.37 -48.53 21.24
CA THR A 162 17.66 -48.24 19.83
C THR A 162 16.91 -49.21 18.92
N SER A 163 16.36 -48.75 17.79
CA SER A 163 16.54 -49.37 16.45
C SER A 163 15.74 -48.65 15.36
N ALA A 164 16.27 -48.73 14.15
CA ALA A 164 16.05 -47.98 12.90
C ALA A 164 14.83 -48.50 12.06
N PRO A 165 14.60 -48.01 10.81
CA PRO A 165 13.32 -48.09 10.07
C PRO A 165 13.24 -49.23 9.02
N GLU A 166 12.01 -49.54 8.56
CA GLU A 166 11.60 -50.23 7.30
C GLU A 166 10.09 -49.91 7.13
N ASN A 167 9.51 -49.64 5.95
CA ASN A 167 9.70 -50.15 4.59
C ASN A 167 9.33 -49.06 3.56
#